data_AF-A0A7W1L5S4-F1
#
_entry.id   AF-A0A7W1L5S4-F1
#
_cell.length_a   1.000
_cell.length_b   1.000
_cell.length_c   1.000
_cell.angle_alpha   90.00
_cell.angle_beta   90.00
_cell.angle_gamma   90.00
#
_symmetry.space_group_name_H-M   'P 1'
#
loop_
_entity.id
_entity.type
_entity.pdbx_description
1 polymer ?
#
loop_
_entity_poly.entity_id
_entity_poly.type
_entity_poly.pdbx_seq_one_letter_code
_entity_poly.pdbx_strand_id
1 'polypeptide(L)'
;MNRSQFGKGMQDGLNTLFGMSYDAHIEQYTDIFETHNSEKAFEEDLLMVGLGGAVVKGEGSAVTYDAGAEGWVARYSHTTISLAFAISEEAVEDGRYGDLGAKYSRALAKSMRYTKEVRGASVLNNAFDSGYLGGDGKVLCATDHPLWSGGTFANRPTTHADLSEESLEDACIAIGGFVDDRGIPVQIKEKKLIIHRSNQPTAHRILQSALRSGTGNNDANYLKDSGHLGAPAINQYLQDSDAWFITTTAPDGLKHFQRRKLRRGMEGDFETGNLRYKASERYSFSWTDPRGVYGSAGV
;
A
#
# COMPACT_ATOMS: atom_id res chain seq x y z
N MET A 1 19.70 -41.91 -13.16
CA MET A 1 19.45 -40.44 -13.11
C MET A 1 20.77 -39.75 -12.85
N ASN A 2 21.18 -38.83 -13.72
CA ASN A 2 22.40 -38.03 -13.51
C ASN A 2 22.14 -36.98 -12.41
N ARG A 3 23.12 -36.61 -11.57
CA ARG A 3 22.96 -35.69 -10.41
C ARG A 3 22.30 -34.36 -10.80
N SER A 4 22.57 -33.90 -12.02
CA SER A 4 21.95 -32.72 -12.64
C SER A 4 20.43 -32.87 -12.91
N GLN A 5 19.97 -34.06 -13.33
CA GLN A 5 18.54 -34.33 -13.56
C GLN A 5 17.75 -34.45 -12.24
N PHE A 6 18.38 -35.01 -11.20
CA PHE A 6 17.80 -35.09 -9.85
C PHE A 6 17.61 -33.69 -9.24
N GLY A 7 18.63 -32.83 -9.34
CA GLY A 7 18.56 -31.45 -8.86
C GLY A 7 17.42 -30.65 -9.52
N LYS A 8 17.22 -30.81 -10.84
CA LYS A 8 16.19 -30.06 -11.57
C LYS A 8 14.76 -30.45 -11.17
N GLY A 9 14.41 -31.74 -11.16
CA GLY A 9 13.06 -32.17 -10.78
C GLY A 9 12.71 -31.83 -9.33
N MET A 10 13.73 -31.82 -8.48
CA MET A 10 13.63 -31.46 -7.09
C MET A 10 13.44 -29.95 -6.87
N GLN A 11 14.15 -29.11 -7.63
CA GLN A 11 13.91 -27.66 -7.67
C GLN A 11 12.47 -27.36 -8.10
N ASP A 12 11.95 -28.08 -9.09
CA ASP A 12 10.57 -27.91 -9.57
C ASP A 12 9.53 -28.31 -8.50
N GLY A 13 9.79 -29.38 -7.75
CA GLY A 13 8.98 -29.78 -6.60
C GLY A 13 8.96 -28.73 -5.49
N LEU A 14 10.13 -28.21 -5.11
CA LEU A 14 10.22 -27.14 -4.11
C LEU A 14 9.58 -25.84 -4.60
N ASN A 15 9.72 -25.50 -5.88
CA ASN A 15 9.06 -24.34 -6.49
C ASN A 15 7.54 -24.48 -6.45
N THR A 16 7.00 -25.67 -6.70
CA THR A 16 5.56 -25.92 -6.63
C THR A 16 5.06 -25.72 -5.19
N LEU A 17 5.73 -26.32 -4.21
CA LEU A 17 5.39 -26.17 -2.79
C LEU A 17 5.50 -24.72 -2.31
N PHE A 18 6.54 -24.01 -2.75
CA PHE A 18 6.70 -22.58 -2.49
C PHE A 18 5.51 -21.81 -3.03
N GLY A 19 5.18 -22.01 -4.32
CA GLY A 19 4.13 -21.25 -5.01
C GLY A 19 2.78 -21.42 -4.33
N MET A 20 2.37 -22.67 -4.08
CA MET A 20 1.12 -22.97 -3.38
C MET A 20 1.04 -22.30 -2.00
N SER A 21 2.15 -22.32 -1.23
CA SER A 21 2.17 -21.67 0.08
C SER A 21 2.20 -20.14 0.00
N TYR A 22 2.81 -19.58 -1.04
CA TYR A 22 2.90 -18.14 -1.24
C TYR A 22 1.56 -17.54 -1.67
N ASP A 23 0.82 -18.26 -2.50
CA ASP A 23 -0.50 -17.86 -3.03
C ASP A 23 -1.64 -18.13 -2.02
N ALA A 24 -1.44 -19.05 -1.08
CA ALA A 24 -2.41 -19.31 -0.01
C ALA A 24 -2.54 -18.16 1.01
N HIS A 25 -1.58 -17.24 1.04
CA HIS A 25 -1.61 -16.08 1.93
C HIS A 25 -2.28 -14.89 1.23
N ILE A 26 -3.32 -14.34 1.87
CA ILE A 26 -4.07 -13.18 1.38
C ILE A 26 -3.15 -11.97 1.29
N GLU A 27 -3.17 -11.29 0.15
CA GLU A 27 -2.47 -10.02 -0.07
C GLU A 27 -3.30 -8.87 0.50
N GLN A 28 -2.75 -8.11 1.45
CA GLN A 28 -3.45 -6.96 2.06
C GLN A 28 -2.91 -5.63 1.51
N TYR A 29 -1.63 -5.57 1.10
CA TYR A 29 -1.07 -4.37 0.47
C TYR A 29 -1.80 -3.97 -0.83
N THR A 30 -2.42 -4.90 -1.55
CA THR A 30 -3.15 -4.61 -2.79
C THR A 30 -4.42 -3.79 -2.58
N ASP A 31 -4.96 -3.79 -1.35
CA ASP A 31 -6.09 -2.92 -0.99
C ASP A 31 -5.66 -1.46 -0.74
N ILE A 32 -4.35 -1.23 -0.56
CA ILE A 32 -3.77 0.07 -0.24
C ILE A 32 -3.05 0.68 -1.44
N PHE A 33 -2.30 -0.14 -2.20
CA PHE A 33 -1.38 0.33 -3.23
C PHE A 33 -1.78 -0.14 -4.63
N GLU A 34 -1.61 0.76 -5.59
CA GLU A 34 -1.66 0.40 -7.01
C GLU A 34 -0.29 -0.13 -7.46
N THR A 35 -0.28 -1.30 -8.13
CA THR A 35 0.98 -1.97 -8.51
C THR A 35 1.41 -1.60 -9.91
N HIS A 36 2.64 -1.10 -10.02
CA HIS A 36 3.31 -0.76 -11.27
C HIS A 36 4.59 -1.60 -11.44
N ASN A 37 5.00 -1.83 -12.68
CA ASN A 37 6.30 -2.48 -12.96
C ASN A 37 7.36 -1.40 -13.21
N SER A 38 8.60 -1.67 -12.82
CA SER A 38 9.73 -0.76 -13.02
C SER A 38 10.95 -1.50 -13.58
N GLU A 39 11.63 -0.88 -14.54
CA GLU A 39 12.93 -1.36 -15.04
C GLU A 39 14.11 -0.47 -14.60
N LYS A 40 13.84 0.59 -13.83
CA LYS A 40 14.84 1.56 -13.35
C LYS A 40 15.35 1.27 -11.95
N ALA A 41 16.56 1.73 -11.63
CA ALA A 41 17.20 1.48 -10.33
C ALA A 41 16.43 2.10 -9.16
N PHE A 42 15.77 3.22 -9.42
CA PHE A 42 14.78 3.93 -8.61
C PHE A 42 13.76 4.56 -9.58
N GLU A 43 12.54 4.80 -9.13
CA GLU A 43 11.60 5.66 -9.88
C GLU A 43 11.57 7.05 -9.24
N GLU A 44 11.50 8.07 -10.08
CA GLU A 44 11.16 9.43 -9.69
C GLU A 44 9.85 9.72 -10.38
N ASP A 45 8.84 10.04 -9.58
CA ASP A 45 7.51 10.35 -10.05
C ASP A 45 7.23 11.81 -9.73
N LEU A 46 6.91 12.56 -10.78
CA LEU A 46 6.70 13.99 -10.69
C LEU A 46 5.21 14.27 -10.64
N LEU A 47 4.76 14.92 -9.58
CA LEU A 47 3.42 15.49 -9.56
C LEU A 47 3.39 16.69 -10.51
N MET A 48 2.65 16.58 -11.61
CA MET A 48 2.48 17.67 -12.56
C MET A 48 1.42 18.65 -12.07
N VAL A 49 1.76 19.93 -12.05
CA VAL A 49 0.81 21.00 -11.76
C VAL A 49 0.04 21.33 -13.03
N GLY A 50 -1.28 21.25 -12.94
CA GLY A 50 -2.21 21.60 -14.02
C GLY A 50 -2.31 23.10 -14.30
N LEU A 51 -3.29 23.43 -15.14
CA LEU A 51 -3.67 24.81 -15.46
C LEU A 51 -4.66 25.35 -14.42
N GLY A 52 -4.66 26.67 -14.23
CA GLY A 52 -5.65 27.37 -13.44
C GLY A 52 -7.02 27.44 -14.10
N GLY A 53 -7.98 28.01 -13.37
CA GLY A 53 -9.33 28.26 -13.88
C GLY A 53 -9.31 29.19 -15.10
N ALA A 54 -10.15 28.89 -16.09
CA ALA A 54 -10.27 29.71 -17.29
C ALA A 54 -10.80 31.12 -16.94
N VAL A 55 -10.17 32.14 -17.50
CA VAL A 55 -10.58 33.55 -17.31
C VAL A 55 -11.54 34.01 -18.40
N VAL A 56 -12.44 34.93 -18.07
CA VAL A 56 -13.34 35.54 -19.06
C VAL A 56 -12.52 36.39 -20.01
N LYS A 57 -12.59 36.06 -21.31
CA LYS A 57 -11.94 36.81 -22.36
C LYS A 57 -12.79 38.02 -22.76
N GLY A 58 -12.21 39.22 -22.73
CA GLY A 58 -12.84 40.43 -23.28
C GLY A 58 -12.97 40.38 -24.80
N GLU A 59 -14.02 40.99 -25.34
CA GLU A 59 -14.22 41.07 -26.79
C GLU A 59 -13.03 41.80 -27.45
N GLY A 60 -12.51 41.24 -28.55
CA GLY A 60 -11.34 41.78 -29.28
C GLY A 60 -9.98 41.58 -28.60
N SER A 61 -9.91 41.02 -27.38
CA SER A 61 -8.64 40.79 -26.67
C SER A 61 -7.94 39.50 -27.12
N ALA A 62 -6.64 39.37 -26.79
CA ALA A 62 -5.90 38.11 -26.95
C ALA A 62 -6.36 37.06 -25.90
N VAL A 63 -6.08 35.78 -26.15
CA VAL A 63 -6.28 34.72 -25.16
C VAL A 63 -5.15 34.73 -24.12
N THR A 64 -5.48 34.46 -22.85
CA THR A 64 -4.48 34.29 -21.80
C THR A 64 -3.90 32.89 -21.89
N TYR A 65 -2.57 32.79 -21.91
CA TYR A 65 -1.86 31.51 -21.83
C TYR A 65 -1.49 31.25 -20.36
N ASP A 66 -1.81 30.05 -19.87
CA ASP A 66 -1.28 29.51 -18.63
C ASP A 66 -0.37 28.32 -18.96
N ALA A 67 0.59 28.04 -18.09
CA ALA A 67 1.54 26.97 -18.25
C ALA A 67 1.44 26.01 -17.06
N GLY A 68 1.53 24.71 -17.33
CA GLY A 68 1.78 23.74 -16.29
C GLY A 68 3.18 23.92 -15.69
N ALA A 69 3.37 23.44 -14.47
CA ALA A 69 4.66 23.45 -13.79
C ALA A 69 4.99 22.05 -13.24
N GLU A 70 6.28 21.81 -13.00
CA GLU A 70 6.73 20.65 -12.25
C GLU A 70 6.48 20.93 -10.76
N GLY A 71 5.66 20.10 -10.11
CA GLY A 71 5.39 20.20 -8.69
C GLY A 71 6.47 19.51 -7.87
N TRP A 72 6.07 18.50 -7.11
CA TRP A 72 6.95 17.77 -6.21
C TRP A 72 7.39 16.44 -6.80
N VAL A 73 8.63 16.02 -6.51
CA VAL A 73 9.18 14.75 -6.96
C VAL A 73 9.18 13.75 -5.81
N ALA A 74 8.44 12.66 -5.97
CA ALA A 74 8.49 11.51 -5.07
C ALA A 74 9.51 10.49 -5.58
N ARG A 75 10.39 10.02 -4.69
CA ARG A 75 11.43 9.05 -5.05
C ARG A 75 11.16 7.68 -4.46
N TYR A 76 11.07 6.68 -5.34
CA TYR A 76 10.86 5.28 -5.01
C TYR A 76 12.17 4.49 -5.11
N SER A 77 12.78 4.21 -3.95
CA SER A 77 14.00 3.41 -3.88
C SER A 77 13.71 1.91 -3.72
N HIS A 78 13.97 1.15 -4.78
CA HIS A 78 13.71 -0.29 -4.82
C HIS A 78 14.64 -1.08 -3.90
N THR A 79 14.09 -1.69 -2.85
CA THR A 79 14.86 -2.56 -1.95
C THR A 79 14.80 -4.02 -2.39
N THR A 80 15.93 -4.71 -2.34
CA THR A 80 16.00 -6.15 -2.60
C THR A 80 15.66 -6.92 -1.33
N ILE A 81 14.65 -7.78 -1.41
CA ILE A 81 14.34 -8.74 -0.35
C ILE A 81 14.79 -10.12 -0.81
N SER A 82 15.53 -10.82 0.02
CA SER A 82 15.96 -12.18 -0.25
C SER A 82 16.12 -12.97 1.02
N LEU A 83 15.71 -14.23 0.97
CA LEU A 83 15.93 -15.20 2.04
C LEU A 83 16.27 -16.55 1.40
N ALA A 84 17.14 -17.30 2.05
CA ALA A 84 17.56 -18.62 1.60
C ALA A 84 17.64 -19.58 2.79
N PHE A 85 17.44 -20.86 2.51
CA PHE A 85 17.75 -21.93 3.45
C PHE A 85 18.73 -22.91 2.80
N ALA A 86 19.48 -23.63 3.62
CA ALA A 86 20.37 -24.69 3.18
C ALA A 86 19.95 -26.01 3.82
N ILE A 87 20.09 -27.10 3.08
CA ILE A 87 19.98 -28.47 3.59
C ILE A 87 21.37 -29.09 3.52
N SER A 88 21.80 -29.72 4.61
CA SER A 88 23.15 -30.27 4.69
C SER A 88 23.34 -31.49 3.77
N GLU A 89 24.59 -31.77 3.36
CA GLU A 89 24.90 -32.92 2.52
C GLU A 89 24.47 -34.24 3.18
N GLU A 90 24.71 -34.39 4.47
CA GLU A 90 24.36 -35.56 5.27
C GLU A 90 22.84 -35.76 5.32
N ALA A 91 22.06 -34.69 5.43
CA ALA A 91 20.60 -34.77 5.41
C ALA A 91 20.05 -35.16 4.02
N VAL A 92 20.80 -34.89 2.95
CA VAL A 92 20.50 -35.37 1.60
C VAL A 92 20.85 -36.85 1.46
N GLU A 93 22.01 -37.27 1.96
CA GLU A 93 22.44 -38.68 1.97
C GLU A 93 21.50 -39.58 2.79
N ASP A 94 21.02 -39.07 3.94
CA ASP A 94 20.06 -39.74 4.84
C ASP A 94 18.62 -39.77 4.29
N GLY A 95 18.36 -39.24 3.09
CA GLY A 95 17.05 -39.23 2.46
C GLY A 95 15.99 -38.33 3.13
N ARG A 96 16.37 -37.54 4.14
CA ARG A 96 15.47 -36.60 4.86
C ARG A 96 15.21 -35.30 4.11
N TYR A 97 15.86 -35.13 2.97
CA TYR A 97 15.77 -33.95 2.11
C TYR A 97 14.33 -33.59 1.71
N GLY A 98 13.50 -34.57 1.35
CA GLY A 98 12.14 -34.32 0.86
C GLY A 98 11.26 -33.62 1.89
N ASP A 99 11.30 -34.10 3.13
CA ASP A 99 10.48 -33.57 4.23
C ASP A 99 11.00 -32.21 4.72
N LEU A 100 12.32 -32.08 4.89
CA LEU A 100 12.95 -30.83 5.31
C LEU A 100 12.81 -29.73 4.25
N GLY A 101 13.10 -30.05 2.99
CA GLY A 101 12.96 -29.13 1.87
C GLY A 101 11.53 -28.67 1.67
N ALA A 102 10.55 -29.57 1.78
CA ALA A 102 9.14 -29.20 1.71
C ALA A 102 8.75 -28.24 2.85
N LYS A 103 9.16 -28.54 4.09
CA LYS A 103 8.85 -27.71 5.25
C LYS A 103 9.50 -26.32 5.16
N TYR A 104 10.78 -26.27 4.80
CA TYR A 104 11.51 -25.01 4.68
C TYR A 104 11.07 -24.19 3.47
N SER A 105 10.68 -24.81 2.37
CA SER A 105 10.12 -24.10 1.21
C SER A 105 8.82 -23.37 1.55
N ARG A 106 7.89 -24.02 2.28
CA ARG A 106 6.67 -23.35 2.77
C ARG A 106 6.96 -22.24 3.78
N ALA A 107 7.87 -22.48 4.71
CA ALA A 107 8.28 -21.46 5.68
C ALA A 107 8.93 -20.23 5.01
N LEU A 108 9.75 -20.47 3.98
CA LEU A 108 10.38 -19.43 3.18
C LEU A 108 9.32 -18.61 2.43
N ALA A 109 8.34 -19.27 1.80
CA ALA A 109 7.22 -18.60 1.14
C ALA A 109 6.45 -17.68 2.10
N LYS A 110 6.11 -18.20 3.29
CA LYS A 110 5.46 -17.41 4.35
C LYS A 110 6.30 -16.20 4.76
N SER A 111 7.61 -16.38 4.96
CA SER A 111 8.51 -15.30 5.37
C SER A 111 8.63 -14.21 4.31
N MET A 112 8.71 -14.58 3.03
CA MET A 112 8.76 -13.63 1.92
C MET A 112 7.47 -12.80 1.85
N ARG A 113 6.31 -13.46 1.91
CA ARG A 113 5.01 -12.79 1.94
C ARG A 113 4.87 -11.86 3.13
N TYR A 114 5.15 -12.35 4.34
CA TYR A 114 5.09 -11.59 5.58
C TYR A 114 5.92 -10.30 5.49
N THR A 115 7.15 -10.41 4.98
CA THR A 115 8.04 -9.25 4.80
C THR A 115 7.42 -8.24 3.84
N LYS A 116 6.79 -8.68 2.75
CA LYS A 116 6.14 -7.78 1.78
C LYS A 116 4.96 -7.03 2.38
N GLU A 117 4.09 -7.73 3.12
CA GLU A 117 2.96 -7.08 3.78
C GLU A 117 3.40 -6.08 4.85
N VAL A 118 4.38 -6.44 5.69
CA VAL A 118 4.93 -5.54 6.72
C VAL A 118 5.54 -4.29 6.09
N ARG A 119 6.26 -4.42 4.96
CA ARG A 119 6.80 -3.27 4.25
C ARG A 119 5.73 -2.40 3.60
N GLY A 120 4.66 -3.00 3.06
CA GLY A 120 3.51 -2.23 2.58
C GLY A 120 2.84 -1.45 3.71
N ALA A 121 2.52 -2.12 4.82
CA ALA A 121 1.89 -1.50 5.99
C ALA A 121 2.80 -0.45 6.66
N SER A 122 4.12 -0.56 6.53
CA SER A 122 5.06 0.42 7.10
C SER A 122 4.84 1.84 6.59
N VAL A 123 4.31 2.02 5.38
CA VAL A 123 3.98 3.36 4.86
C VAL A 123 2.85 3.99 5.69
N LEU A 124 1.81 3.23 6.01
CA LEU A 124 0.69 3.70 6.85
C LEU A 124 1.07 3.81 8.32
N ASN A 125 1.88 2.88 8.85
CA ASN A 125 2.36 2.94 10.23
C ASN A 125 3.22 4.18 10.50
N ASN A 126 3.93 4.68 9.49
CA ASN A 126 4.72 5.91 9.58
C ASN A 126 3.98 7.14 9.01
N ALA A 127 2.67 7.06 8.75
CA ALA A 127 1.95 8.10 8.02
C ALA A 127 1.94 9.47 8.73
N PHE A 128 2.09 9.47 10.05
CA PHE A 128 2.10 10.66 10.91
C PHE A 128 3.50 10.98 11.47
N ASP A 129 4.53 10.19 11.12
CA ASP A 129 5.88 10.36 11.65
C ASP A 129 6.63 11.48 10.92
N SER A 130 7.02 12.53 11.66
CA SER A 130 7.82 13.65 11.15
C SER A 130 9.16 13.28 10.51
N GLY A 131 9.70 12.09 10.78
CA GLY A 131 10.90 11.56 10.13
C GLY A 131 10.63 10.91 8.77
N TYR A 132 9.36 10.71 8.38
CA TYR A 132 8.94 10.00 7.19
C TYR A 132 8.24 10.93 6.20
N LEU A 133 9.04 11.70 5.47
CA LEU A 133 8.57 12.77 4.58
C LEU A 133 8.38 12.29 3.14
N GLY A 134 7.35 12.83 2.48
CA GLY A 134 7.07 12.68 1.06
C GLY A 134 7.80 13.72 0.19
N GLY A 135 7.46 13.77 -1.10
CA GLY A 135 8.07 14.68 -2.06
C GLY A 135 7.84 16.17 -1.78
N ASP A 136 6.76 16.49 -1.09
CA ASP A 136 6.37 17.86 -0.67
C ASP A 136 7.00 18.27 0.68
N GLY A 137 7.84 17.41 1.27
CA GLY A 137 8.49 17.66 2.56
C GLY A 137 7.55 17.53 3.76
N LYS A 138 6.34 16.96 3.60
CA LYS A 138 5.40 16.66 4.68
C LYS A 138 5.26 15.17 4.90
N VAL A 139 4.76 14.80 6.08
CA VAL A 139 4.38 13.41 6.38
C VAL A 139 3.19 13.01 5.51
N LEU A 140 2.93 11.71 5.31
CA LEU A 140 1.84 11.24 4.45
C LEU A 140 0.48 11.81 4.83
N CYS A 141 0.17 11.91 6.13
CA CYS A 141 -1.08 12.47 6.64
C CYS A 141 -0.82 13.77 7.41
N ALA A 142 -1.03 14.91 6.77
CA ALA A 142 -0.77 16.24 7.33
C ALA A 142 -1.96 17.20 7.17
N THR A 143 -1.97 18.26 7.98
CA THR A 143 -2.97 19.34 7.89
C THR A 143 -2.51 20.48 6.98
N ASP A 144 -1.29 20.39 6.45
CA ASP A 144 -0.58 21.52 5.84
C ASP A 144 0.27 21.11 4.62
N HIS A 145 -0.24 20.21 3.77
CA HIS A 145 0.39 19.87 2.50
C HIS A 145 0.44 21.11 1.57
N PRO A 146 1.62 21.56 1.12
CA PRO A 146 1.77 22.80 0.36
C PRO A 146 1.20 22.67 -1.07
N LEU A 147 0.41 23.67 -1.48
CA LEU A 147 -0.09 23.79 -2.85
C LEU A 147 0.83 24.70 -3.68
N TRP A 148 0.94 24.43 -4.99
CA TRP A 148 1.75 25.26 -5.90
C TRP A 148 1.23 26.71 -5.99
N SER A 149 -0.08 26.92 -6.01
CA SER A 149 -0.69 28.26 -6.05
C SER A 149 -0.56 29.04 -4.73
N GLY A 150 0.04 28.44 -3.69
CA GLY A 150 0.08 28.97 -2.34
C GLY A 150 -1.05 28.45 -1.46
N GLY A 151 -0.83 28.49 -0.14
CA GLY A 151 -1.73 27.85 0.83
C GLY A 151 -1.43 26.36 0.99
N THR A 152 -2.35 25.65 1.64
CA THR A 152 -2.21 24.24 1.97
C THR A 152 -3.53 23.50 1.88
N PHE A 153 -3.46 22.18 1.75
CA PHE A 153 -4.61 21.29 1.99
C PHE A 153 -4.32 20.31 3.13
N ALA A 154 -5.37 19.72 3.68
CA ALA A 154 -5.30 18.75 4.78
C ALA A 154 -5.91 17.42 4.35
N ASN A 155 -5.24 16.31 4.67
CA ASN A 155 -5.76 14.94 4.49
C ASN A 155 -5.85 14.18 5.83
N ARG A 156 -5.94 14.92 6.93
CA ARG A 156 -6.26 14.41 8.27
C ARG A 156 -7.03 15.46 9.05
N PRO A 157 -7.76 15.08 10.12
CA PRO A 157 -8.41 16.06 10.97
C PRO A 157 -7.36 16.83 11.79
N THR A 158 -7.72 18.04 12.23
CA THR A 158 -6.88 18.87 13.10
C THR A 158 -6.59 18.18 14.43
N THR A 159 -7.61 17.57 15.02
CA THR A 159 -7.54 16.70 16.18
C THR A 159 -7.87 15.28 15.74
N HIS A 160 -7.02 14.31 16.10
CA HIS A 160 -7.31 12.91 15.81
C HIS A 160 -8.58 12.45 16.53
N ALA A 161 -9.27 11.51 15.90
CA ALA A 161 -10.48 10.90 16.41
C ALA A 161 -10.46 9.40 16.13
N ASP A 162 -10.98 8.63 17.07
CA ASP A 162 -11.24 7.20 16.92
C ASP A 162 -12.26 6.95 15.82
N LEU A 163 -12.29 5.70 15.34
CA LEU A 163 -13.25 5.29 14.34
C LEU A 163 -14.69 5.34 14.89
N SER A 164 -15.45 6.32 14.46
CA SER A 164 -16.89 6.45 14.71
C SER A 164 -17.65 6.77 13.42
N GLU A 165 -18.98 6.79 13.48
CA GLU A 165 -19.80 7.22 12.36
C GLU A 165 -19.51 8.69 12.02
N GLU A 166 -19.49 9.56 13.03
CA GLU A 166 -19.21 10.99 12.88
C GLU A 166 -17.82 11.23 12.29
N SER A 167 -16.79 10.53 12.78
CA SER A 167 -15.43 10.70 12.27
C SER A 167 -15.29 10.28 10.80
N LEU A 168 -16.06 9.28 10.37
CA LEU A 168 -16.07 8.82 8.97
C LEU A 168 -16.87 9.76 8.07
N GLU A 169 -18.00 10.28 8.54
CA GLU A 169 -18.78 11.27 7.80
C GLU A 169 -17.96 12.56 7.57
N ASP A 170 -17.31 13.06 8.62
CA ASP A 170 -16.41 14.22 8.53
C ASP A 170 -15.25 13.97 7.56
N ALA A 171 -14.71 12.74 7.53
CA ALA A 171 -13.66 12.38 6.60
C ALA A 171 -14.14 12.32 5.14
N CYS A 172 -15.32 11.76 4.87
CA CYS A 172 -15.90 11.76 3.52
C CYS A 172 -16.16 13.20 3.03
N ILE A 173 -16.64 14.08 3.91
CA ILE A 173 -16.81 15.51 3.59
C ILE A 173 -15.46 16.16 3.28
N ALA A 174 -14.44 15.90 4.11
CA ALA A 174 -13.10 16.44 3.90
C ALA A 174 -12.47 15.97 2.57
N ILE A 175 -12.60 14.69 2.23
CA ILE A 175 -12.13 14.13 0.95
C ILE A 175 -12.83 14.80 -0.24
N GLY A 176 -14.15 14.99 -0.16
CA GLY A 176 -14.91 15.71 -1.20
C GLY A 176 -14.53 17.19 -1.34
N GLY A 177 -13.85 17.76 -0.34
CA GLY A 177 -13.33 19.12 -0.35
C GLY A 177 -11.89 19.26 -0.85
N PHE A 178 -11.24 18.16 -1.30
CA PHE A 178 -9.87 18.23 -1.82
C PHE A 178 -9.78 19.14 -3.05
N VAL A 179 -8.64 19.83 -3.16
CA VAL A 179 -8.31 20.76 -4.24
C VAL A 179 -7.03 20.32 -4.93
N ASP A 180 -6.90 20.60 -6.22
CA ASP A 180 -5.63 20.44 -6.95
C ASP A 180 -4.57 21.46 -6.49
N ASP A 181 -3.37 21.38 -7.05
CA ASP A 181 -2.26 22.29 -6.72
C ASP A 181 -2.51 23.74 -7.14
N ARG A 182 -3.56 24.02 -7.91
CA ARG A 182 -4.02 25.36 -8.29
C ARG A 182 -5.19 25.84 -7.42
N GLY A 183 -5.67 25.04 -6.48
CA GLY A 183 -6.81 25.36 -5.62
C GLY A 183 -8.19 25.10 -6.26
N ILE A 184 -8.24 24.39 -7.38
CA ILE A 184 -9.48 23.99 -8.05
C ILE A 184 -10.03 22.74 -7.36
N PRO A 185 -11.30 22.72 -6.94
CA PRO A 185 -11.92 21.53 -6.36
C PRO A 185 -11.85 20.33 -7.31
N VAL A 186 -11.35 19.21 -6.81
CA VAL A 186 -11.23 17.95 -7.56
C VAL A 186 -12.27 16.95 -7.09
N GLN A 187 -12.86 16.22 -8.03
CA GLN A 187 -13.88 15.20 -7.75
C GLN A 187 -13.21 13.89 -7.30
N ILE A 188 -12.46 13.94 -6.20
CA ILE A 188 -11.88 12.77 -5.55
C ILE A 188 -12.96 12.14 -4.67
N LYS A 189 -13.06 10.81 -4.73
CA LYS A 189 -13.95 10.03 -3.89
C LYS A 189 -13.15 9.08 -3.02
N GLU A 190 -13.72 8.71 -1.90
CA GLU A 190 -13.31 7.58 -1.08
C GLU A 190 -13.43 6.26 -1.84
N LYS A 191 -12.48 5.35 -1.62
CA LYS A 191 -12.36 4.06 -2.31
C LYS A 191 -12.49 2.90 -1.34
N LYS A 192 -11.70 2.91 -0.25
CA LYS A 192 -11.71 1.81 0.72
C LYS A 192 -11.23 2.26 2.10
N LEU A 193 -11.96 1.87 3.14
CA LEU A 193 -11.55 2.03 4.53
C LEU A 193 -10.56 0.94 4.92
N ILE A 194 -9.38 1.32 5.38
CA ILE A 194 -8.30 0.46 5.88
C ILE A 194 -8.23 0.60 7.40
N ILE A 195 -8.34 -0.52 8.11
CA ILE A 195 -8.41 -0.55 9.57
C ILE A 195 -7.51 -1.62 10.17
N HIS A 196 -7.10 -1.40 11.43
CA HIS A 196 -6.54 -2.46 12.25
C HIS A 196 -7.60 -3.50 12.64
N ARG A 197 -7.16 -4.73 12.95
CA ARG A 197 -8.04 -5.86 13.29
C ARG A 197 -8.96 -5.61 14.50
N SER A 198 -8.57 -4.75 15.44
CA SER A 198 -9.40 -4.39 16.61
C SER A 198 -10.68 -3.65 16.22
N ASN A 199 -10.61 -2.85 15.15
CA ASN A 199 -11.71 -1.98 14.72
C ASN A 199 -12.72 -2.67 13.81
N GLN A 200 -12.51 -3.96 13.51
CA GLN A 200 -13.40 -4.76 12.66
C GLN A 200 -14.87 -4.73 13.13
N PRO A 201 -15.20 -4.91 14.43
CA PRO A 201 -16.59 -4.87 14.87
C PRO A 201 -17.22 -3.48 14.72
N THR A 202 -16.45 -2.42 15.00
CA THR A 202 -16.91 -1.03 14.88
C THR A 202 -17.18 -0.66 13.43
N ALA A 203 -16.21 -0.92 12.53
CA ALA A 203 -16.37 -0.69 11.10
C ALA A 203 -17.53 -1.50 10.49
N HIS A 204 -17.72 -2.74 10.93
CA HIS A 204 -18.83 -3.57 10.48
C HIS A 204 -20.19 -2.97 10.88
N ARG A 205 -20.33 -2.50 12.12
CA ARG A 205 -21.56 -1.84 12.57
C ARG A 205 -21.83 -0.56 11.79
N ILE A 206 -20.82 0.26 11.53
CA ILE A 206 -20.98 1.53 10.82
C ILE A 206 -21.29 1.30 9.34
N LEU A 207 -20.58 0.40 8.65
CA LEU A 207 -20.68 0.28 7.18
C LEU A 207 -21.72 -0.75 6.70
N GLN A 208 -22.08 -1.74 7.53
CA GLN A 208 -22.94 -2.84 7.09
C GLN A 208 -24.32 -2.85 7.74
N SER A 209 -24.54 -2.14 8.84
CA SER A 209 -25.86 -2.03 9.46
C SER A 209 -26.84 -1.33 8.54
N ALA A 210 -28.08 -1.83 8.45
CA ALA A 210 -29.15 -1.21 7.65
C ALA A 210 -29.68 0.07 8.29
N LEU A 211 -29.62 0.17 9.62
CA LEU A 211 -30.04 1.32 10.39
C LEU A 211 -28.85 1.87 11.17
N ARG A 212 -28.92 3.15 11.53
CA ARG A 212 -27.92 3.80 12.36
C ARG A 212 -27.72 3.04 13.68
N SER A 213 -26.47 2.71 13.99
CA SER A 213 -26.15 1.91 15.18
C SER A 213 -26.30 2.77 16.44
N GLY A 214 -26.93 2.23 17.49
CA GLY A 214 -27.01 2.90 18.79
C GLY A 214 -28.13 3.94 18.95
N THR A 215 -28.97 4.16 17.93
CA THR A 215 -30.14 5.06 18.02
C THR A 215 -31.45 4.27 18.04
N GLY A 216 -32.38 4.60 18.94
CA GLY A 216 -33.71 3.99 19.01
C GLY A 216 -34.67 4.43 17.89
N ASN A 217 -34.24 5.35 17.03
CA ASN A 217 -35.09 6.01 16.03
C ASN A 217 -35.12 5.30 14.68
N ASN A 218 -34.36 4.20 14.49
CA ASN A 218 -34.25 3.50 13.21
C ASN A 218 -33.89 4.44 12.05
N ASP A 219 -32.99 5.40 12.28
CA ASP A 219 -32.53 6.30 11.23
C ASP A 219 -31.78 5.52 10.15
N ALA A 220 -31.92 5.93 8.89
CA ALA A 220 -31.23 5.30 7.77
C ALA A 220 -29.71 5.54 7.86
N ASN A 221 -28.92 4.52 7.50
CA ASN A 221 -27.47 4.62 7.52
C ASN A 221 -26.99 5.36 6.26
N TYR A 222 -26.61 6.63 6.43
CA TYR A 222 -26.16 7.48 5.32
C TYR A 222 -24.96 6.88 4.58
N LEU A 223 -23.93 6.42 5.29
CA LEU A 223 -22.70 5.90 4.68
C LEU A 223 -22.96 4.67 3.81
N LYS A 224 -23.88 3.79 4.24
CA LYS A 224 -24.28 2.61 3.48
C LYS A 224 -25.16 2.94 2.28
N ASP A 225 -26.15 3.83 2.46
CA ASP A 225 -27.14 4.14 1.42
C ASP A 225 -26.59 5.05 0.33
N SER A 226 -25.66 5.93 0.66
CA SER A 226 -24.96 6.82 -0.28
C SER A 226 -23.93 6.10 -1.14
N GLY A 227 -23.51 4.90 -0.74
CA GLY A 227 -22.50 4.11 -1.45
C GLY A 227 -21.09 4.69 -1.38
N HIS A 228 -20.80 5.58 -0.43
CA HIS A 228 -19.48 6.18 -0.24
C HIS A 228 -18.41 5.10 0.03
N LEU A 229 -18.61 4.28 1.07
CA LEU A 229 -17.64 3.25 1.48
C LEU A 229 -18.21 1.84 1.39
N GLY A 230 -17.45 0.95 0.73
CA GLY A 230 -17.73 -0.49 0.69
C GLY A 230 -17.31 -1.23 1.97
N ALA A 231 -17.14 -2.55 1.87
CA ALA A 231 -16.63 -3.34 3.00
C ALA A 231 -15.20 -2.88 3.40
N PRO A 232 -14.90 -2.77 4.71
CA PRO A 232 -13.58 -2.34 5.17
C PRO A 232 -12.53 -3.41 4.85
N ALA A 233 -11.33 -2.98 4.48
CA ALA A 233 -10.16 -3.84 4.42
C ALA A 233 -9.43 -3.86 5.77
N ILE A 234 -9.23 -5.08 6.26
CA ILE A 234 -8.54 -5.33 7.52
C ILE A 234 -7.07 -5.54 7.22
N ASN A 235 -6.22 -4.70 7.80
CA ASN A 235 -4.78 -4.86 7.74
C ASN A 235 -4.25 -5.37 9.08
N GLN A 236 -3.68 -6.59 9.06
CA GLN A 236 -3.14 -7.27 10.25
C GLN A 236 -1.77 -6.73 10.69
N TYR A 237 -1.14 -5.92 9.85
CA TYR A 237 0.22 -5.40 10.01
C TYR A 237 0.25 -3.92 10.40
N LEU A 238 -0.92 -3.30 10.57
CA LEU A 238 -1.02 -2.03 11.28
C LEU A 238 -0.62 -2.24 12.74
N GLN A 239 0.19 -1.33 13.27
CA GLN A 239 0.72 -1.42 14.63
C GLN A 239 -0.16 -0.67 15.63
N ASP A 240 -0.72 0.45 15.20
CA ASP A 240 -1.65 1.26 15.97
C ASP A 240 -3.06 0.66 15.88
N SER A 241 -3.68 0.42 17.03
CA SER A 241 -5.02 -0.15 17.13
C SER A 241 -6.13 0.83 16.79
N ASP A 242 -5.85 2.13 16.91
CA ASP A 242 -6.83 3.20 16.87
C ASP A 242 -6.73 3.97 15.54
N ALA A 243 -5.60 3.85 14.85
CA ALA A 243 -5.42 4.38 13.51
C ALA A 243 -6.36 3.76 12.46
N TRP A 244 -6.86 4.61 11.57
CA TRP A 244 -7.68 4.24 10.43
C TRP A 244 -7.42 5.17 9.24
N PHE A 245 -7.58 4.63 8.03
CA PHE A 245 -7.25 5.33 6.78
C PHE A 245 -8.31 5.08 5.72
N ILE A 246 -8.55 6.06 4.87
CA ILE A 246 -9.41 5.93 3.69
C ILE A 246 -8.53 6.14 2.47
N THR A 247 -8.41 5.13 1.60
CA THR A 247 -7.82 5.34 0.28
C THR A 247 -8.81 6.06 -0.62
N THR A 248 -8.31 6.87 -1.54
CA THR A 248 -9.15 7.68 -2.43
C THR A 248 -8.94 7.31 -3.90
N THR A 249 -9.73 7.93 -4.77
CA THR A 249 -9.57 7.84 -6.23
C THR A 249 -8.59 8.87 -6.80
N ALA A 250 -7.81 9.55 -5.95
CA ALA A 250 -6.82 10.50 -6.43
C ALA A 250 -5.85 9.79 -7.39
N PRO A 251 -5.54 10.39 -8.56
CA PRO A 251 -4.54 9.83 -9.44
C PRO A 251 -3.19 9.83 -8.72
N ASP A 252 -2.37 8.82 -9.01
CA ASP A 252 -0.99 8.78 -8.54
C ASP A 252 -0.80 8.84 -7.01
N GLY A 253 -1.75 8.29 -6.23
CA GLY A 253 -1.66 8.21 -4.77
C GLY A 253 -0.61 7.23 -4.24
N LEU A 254 -1.06 6.19 -3.54
CA LEU A 254 -0.17 5.15 -2.99
C LEU A 254 0.21 4.13 -4.05
N LYS A 255 1.52 3.97 -4.28
CA LYS A 255 2.06 3.09 -5.32
C LYS A 255 3.01 2.03 -4.77
N HIS A 256 2.90 0.85 -5.36
CA HIS A 256 3.84 -0.25 -5.21
C HIS A 256 4.54 -0.47 -6.55
N PHE A 257 5.86 -0.26 -6.60
CA PHE A 257 6.64 -0.58 -7.78
C PHE A 257 7.32 -1.93 -7.61
N GLN A 258 7.04 -2.87 -8.50
CA GLN A 258 7.74 -4.13 -8.61
C GLN A 258 8.83 -4.03 -9.68
N ARG A 259 10.10 -3.95 -9.25
CA ARG A 259 11.25 -3.97 -10.18
C ARG A 259 11.59 -5.37 -10.66
N ARG A 260 11.57 -6.33 -9.73
CA ARG A 260 11.85 -7.74 -10.04
C ARG A 260 10.84 -8.58 -9.29
N LYS A 261 10.00 -9.28 -10.05
CA LYS A 261 9.09 -10.30 -9.51
C LYS A 261 9.87 -11.37 -8.73
N LEU A 262 9.17 -12.08 -7.87
CA LEU A 262 9.73 -13.17 -7.10
C LEU A 262 10.47 -14.18 -8.01
N ARG A 263 11.77 -14.31 -7.78
CA ARG A 263 12.64 -15.30 -8.43
C ARG A 263 13.14 -16.29 -7.40
N ARG A 264 13.17 -17.55 -7.80
CA ARG A 264 13.61 -18.68 -6.99
C ARG A 264 14.77 -19.36 -7.68
N GLY A 265 15.72 -19.86 -6.92
CA GLY A 265 16.90 -20.54 -7.43
C GLY A 265 17.39 -21.55 -6.43
N MET A 266 18.00 -22.61 -6.93
CA MET A 266 18.59 -23.66 -6.11
C MET A 266 19.98 -23.96 -6.64
N GLU A 267 20.93 -24.13 -5.73
CA GLU A 267 22.34 -24.34 -6.07
C GLU A 267 22.98 -25.27 -5.03
N GLY A 268 23.86 -26.15 -5.48
CA GLY A 268 24.73 -26.93 -4.61
C GLY A 268 25.96 -26.10 -4.26
N ASP A 269 26.25 -26.00 -2.97
CA ASP A 269 27.43 -25.33 -2.47
C ASP A 269 28.66 -26.23 -2.62
N PHE A 270 29.66 -25.77 -3.35
CA PHE A 270 30.87 -26.55 -3.59
C PHE A 270 31.71 -26.73 -2.33
N GLU A 271 31.75 -25.73 -1.46
CA GLU A 271 32.61 -25.76 -0.27
C GLU A 271 32.08 -26.70 0.81
N THR A 272 30.77 -26.77 1.01
CA THR A 272 30.16 -27.55 2.09
C THR A 272 29.32 -28.73 1.62
N GLY A 273 29.13 -28.93 0.31
CA GLY A 273 28.22 -29.94 -0.24
C GLY A 273 26.72 -29.66 -0.03
N ASN A 274 26.38 -28.56 0.65
CA ASN A 274 25.01 -28.25 1.04
C ASN A 274 24.17 -27.84 -0.16
N LEU A 275 22.88 -28.12 -0.10
CA LEU A 275 21.94 -27.69 -1.10
C LEU A 275 21.21 -26.43 -0.63
N ARG A 276 21.41 -25.32 -1.34
CA ARG A 276 20.86 -24.01 -1.01
C ARG A 276 19.67 -23.68 -1.89
N TYR A 277 18.58 -23.21 -1.29
CA TYR A 277 17.39 -22.73 -1.99
C TYR A 277 17.13 -21.27 -1.61
N LYS A 278 17.04 -20.38 -2.60
CA LYS A 278 16.91 -18.93 -2.44
C LYS A 278 15.62 -18.44 -3.09
N ALA A 279 14.93 -17.54 -2.39
CA ALA A 279 13.88 -16.69 -2.95
C ALA A 279 14.31 -15.23 -2.86
N SER A 280 14.03 -14.45 -3.90
CA SER A 280 14.33 -13.02 -3.91
C SER A 280 13.38 -12.23 -4.78
N GLU A 281 13.11 -11.00 -4.39
CA GLU A 281 12.35 -10.03 -5.17
C GLU A 281 12.91 -8.63 -4.94
N ARG A 282 12.45 -7.65 -5.70
CA ARG A 282 12.88 -6.26 -5.53
C ARG A 282 11.71 -5.33 -5.84
N TYR A 283 11.37 -4.48 -4.88
CA TYR A 283 10.21 -3.59 -4.94
C TYR A 283 10.35 -2.39 -4.01
N SER A 284 9.42 -1.45 -4.10
CA SER A 284 9.26 -0.31 -3.18
C SER A 284 7.80 0.03 -2.97
N PHE A 285 7.48 0.59 -1.80
CA PHE A 285 6.18 1.15 -1.45
C PHE A 285 6.38 2.61 -1.04
N SER A 286 5.58 3.52 -1.58
CA SER A 286 5.53 4.94 -1.18
C SER A 286 4.31 5.62 -1.83
N TRP A 287 4.24 6.95 -1.82
CA TRP A 287 3.17 7.76 -2.40
C TRP A 287 3.74 8.91 -3.22
N THR A 288 3.00 9.34 -4.24
CA THR A 288 3.32 10.57 -4.99
C THR A 288 2.35 11.68 -4.60
N ASP A 289 1.04 11.45 -4.72
CA ASP A 289 0.02 12.40 -4.29
C ASP A 289 -0.52 12.05 -2.89
N PRO A 290 -0.31 12.90 -1.86
CA PRO A 290 -0.88 12.67 -0.53
C PRO A 290 -2.41 12.68 -0.52
N ARG A 291 -3.08 13.21 -1.56
CA ARG A 291 -4.54 13.13 -1.72
C ARG A 291 -5.03 11.69 -1.89
N GLY A 292 -4.15 10.74 -2.19
CA GLY A 292 -4.44 9.32 -2.30
C GLY A 292 -4.93 8.65 -1.01
N VAL A 293 -4.78 9.33 0.13
CA VAL A 293 -5.24 8.84 1.43
C VAL A 293 -5.76 9.97 2.30
N TYR A 294 -6.73 9.65 3.15
CA TYR A 294 -7.07 10.41 4.33
C TYR A 294 -6.84 9.55 5.57
N GLY A 295 -6.31 10.10 6.66
CA GLY A 295 -5.98 9.29 7.85
C GLY A 295 -6.22 9.97 9.18
N SER A 296 -6.52 9.16 10.20
CA SER A 296 -6.50 9.55 11.62
C SER A 296 -5.69 8.53 12.42
N ALA A 297 -4.91 9.00 13.39
CA ALA A 297 -4.16 8.14 14.30
C ALA A 297 -5.02 7.55 15.42
N GLY A 298 -6.27 7.99 15.58
CA GLY A 298 -7.07 7.65 16.77
C GLY A 298 -6.60 8.42 18.02
N VAL A 299 -7.22 8.12 19.16
CA VAL A 299 -6.96 8.76 20.48
C VAL A 299 -6.74 7.72 21.57
#